data_AF-A0A5E4K134-F1
#
_entry.id   AF-A0A5E4K134-F1
#
_cell.length_a   1.000
_cell.length_b   1.000
_cell.length_c   1.000
_cell.angle_alpha   90.00
_cell.angle_beta   90.00
_cell.angle_gamma   90.00
#
_symmetry.space_group_name_H-M   'P 1'
#
loop_
_entity.id
_entity.type
_entity.pdbx_description
1 polymer ?
#
loop_
_entity_poly.entity_id
_entity_poly.type
_entity_poly.pdbx_seq_one_letter_code
_entity_poly.pdbx_strand_id
1 'polypeptide(L)' 'MKKEKLISLLNEGLSVEEIPTITNLKEIEEVVKKFNFDAETSKKLNEKIQRLEKETIGHANAFSSMIKITAQEK' A
#
# COMPACT_ATOMS: atom_id res chain seq x y z
N MET A 1 18.43 13.37 8.89
CA MET A 1 17.12 12.92 9.42
C MET A 1 17.23 11.43 9.72
N LYS A 2 17.21 11.06 11.01
CA LYS A 2 17.66 9.73 11.46
C LYS A 2 16.51 8.72 11.28
N LYS A 3 16.79 7.55 10.71
CA LYS A 3 15.87 6.47 10.26
C LYS A 3 14.50 6.36 10.96
N GLU A 4 14.44 6.53 12.28
CA GLU A 4 13.22 6.43 13.08
C GLU A 4 12.12 7.41 12.63
N LYS A 5 12.47 8.66 12.27
CA LYS A 5 11.48 9.61 11.72
C LYS A 5 10.88 9.14 10.40
N LEU A 6 11.70 8.49 9.55
CA LEU A 6 11.22 7.94 8.28
C LEU A 6 10.32 6.73 8.53
N ILE A 7 10.69 5.85 9.46
CA ILE A 7 9.85 4.71 9.85
C ILE A 7 8.49 5.17 10.39
N SER A 8 8.44 6.24 11.19
CA SER A 8 7.19 6.84 11.66
C SER A 8 6.33 7.31 10.50
N LEU A 9 6.90 8.11 9.60
CA LEU A 9 6.19 8.63 8.43
C LEU A 9 5.67 7.53 7.50
N LEU A 10 6.47 6.49 7.27
CA LEU A 10 6.03 5.34 6.48
C LEU A 10 4.90 4.58 7.17
N ASN A 11 4.95 4.41 8.49
CA ASN A 11 3.87 3.76 9.22
C ASN A 11 2.59 4.59 9.24
N GLU A 12 2.69 5.91 9.39
CA GLU A 12 1.56 6.84 9.27
C GLU A 12 0.94 6.77 7.87
N GLY A 13 1.76 6.83 6.81
CA GLY A 13 1.28 6.71 5.42
C GLY A 13 0.64 5.36 5.10
N LEU A 14 1.03 4.29 5.80
CA LEU A 14 0.42 2.96 5.70
C LEU A 14 -0.79 2.77 6.66
N SER A 15 -1.07 3.73 7.54
CA SER A 15 -2.16 3.66 8.52
C SER A 15 -3.25 4.72 8.34
N VAL A 16 -3.15 5.59 7.31
CA VAL A 16 -4.18 6.58 7.04
C VAL A 16 -5.50 5.87 6.72
N GLU A 17 -6.63 6.39 7.22
CA GLU A 17 -7.97 5.85 6.98
C GLU A 17 -8.35 5.78 5.49
N GLU A 18 -7.67 6.56 4.63
CA GLU A 18 -7.74 6.41 3.19
C GLU A 18 -6.81 5.29 2.72
N ILE A 19 -7.37 4.30 2.03
CA ILE A 19 -6.61 3.21 1.39
C ILE A 19 -5.55 3.86 0.47
N PRO A 20 -4.25 3.66 0.72
CA PRO A 20 -3.21 4.22 -0.11
C PRO A 20 -3.37 3.75 -1.56
N THR A 21 -3.24 4.64 -2.53
CA THR A 21 -3.29 4.24 -3.94
C THR A 21 -2.14 3.28 -4.27
N ILE A 22 -2.30 2.45 -5.31
CA ILE A 22 -1.22 1.55 -5.77
C ILE A 22 0.06 2.35 -6.07
N THR A 23 -0.06 3.57 -6.60
CA THR A 23 1.07 4.46 -6.85
C THR A 23 1.81 4.80 -5.55
N ASN A 24 1.08 5.19 -4.50
CA ASN A 24 1.68 5.52 -3.20
C ASN A 24 2.39 4.30 -2.57
N LEU A 25 1.80 3.11 -2.68
CA LEU A 25 2.39 1.87 -2.16
C LEU A 25 3.71 1.53 -2.87
N LYS A 26 3.79 1.74 -4.20
CA LYS A 26 5.02 1.54 -4.96
C LYS A 26 6.12 2.52 -4.58
N GLU A 27 5.78 3.79 -4.38
CA GLU A 27 6.74 4.79 -3.91
C GLU A 27 7.30 4.44 -2.53
N ILE A 28 6.44 3.96 -1.62
CA ILE A 28 6.86 3.49 -0.30
C ILE A 28 7.77 2.25 -0.42
N GLU A 29 7.42 1.29 -1.28
CA GLU A 29 8.24 0.10 -1.52
C GLU A 29 9.63 0.47 -2.05
N GLU A 30 9.72 1.43 -2.97
CA GLU A 30 11.00 1.95 -3.46
C GLU A 30 11.84 2.59 -2.34
N VAL A 31 11.21 3.37 -1.45
CA VAL A 31 11.89 3.96 -0.31
C VAL A 31 12.42 2.87 0.62
N VAL A 32 11.63 1.82 0.88
CA VAL A 32 12.06 0.66 1.68
C VAL A 32 13.26 -0.04 1.05
N LYS A 33 13.25 -0.23 -0.28
CA LYS A 33 14.38 -0.86 -1.02
C LYS A 33 15.64 0.01 -1.05
N LYS A 34 15.50 1.35 -1.15
CA LYS A 34 16.62 2.30 -1.22
C LYS A 34 17.29 2.52 0.15
N PHE A 35 16.55 2.32 1.25
CA PHE A 35 17.09 2.49 2.59
C PHE A 35 17.61 1.17 3.16
N ASN A 36 18.80 1.22 3.76
CA ASN A 36 19.42 0.05 4.38
C ASN A 36 18.81 -0.26 5.75
N PHE A 37 17.52 -0.59 5.82
CA PHE A 37 16.85 -1.03 7.04
C PHE A 37 17.38 -2.39 7.49
N ASP A 38 17.22 -2.72 8.78
CA ASP A 38 17.47 -4.09 9.22
C ASP A 38 16.45 -5.05 8.60
N ALA A 39 16.79 -6.34 8.60
CA ALA A 39 15.98 -7.37 7.94
C ALA A 39 14.57 -7.49 8.52
N GLU A 40 14.41 -7.28 9.82
CA GLU A 40 13.12 -7.38 10.50
C GLU A 40 12.20 -6.21 10.12
N THR A 41 12.73 -4.98 10.16
CA THR A 41 12.01 -3.77 9.74
C THR A 41 11.60 -3.84 8.28
N SER A 42 12.52 -4.26 7.40
CA SER A 42 12.27 -4.42 5.97
C SER A 42 11.15 -5.42 5.72
N LYS A 43 11.18 -6.57 6.42
CA LYS A 43 10.16 -7.60 6.33
C LYS A 43 8.78 -7.07 6.76
N LYS A 44 8.69 -6.42 7.93
CA LYS A 44 7.44 -5.85 8.44
C LYS A 44 6.82 -4.82 7.51
N LEU A 45 7.64 -3.93 6.94
CA LEU A 45 7.17 -2.91 5.99
C LEU A 45 6.67 -3.55 4.69
N ASN A 46 7.41 -4.50 4.13
CA ASN A 46 7.00 -5.20 2.91
C ASN A 46 5.72 -6.03 3.10
N GLU A 47 5.57 -6.71 4.24
CA GLU A 47 4.33 -7.45 4.56
C GLU A 47 3.11 -6.52 4.65
N LYS A 48 3.26 -5.34 5.27
CA LYS A 48 2.22 -4.31 5.29
C LYS A 48 1.86 -3.82 3.89
N ILE A 49 2.87 -3.49 3.07
CA ILE A 49 2.67 -3.02 1.69
C ILE A 49 1.90 -4.06 0.87
N GLN A 50 2.34 -5.32 0.89
CA GLN A 50 1.68 -6.41 0.15
C GLN A 50 0.24 -6.64 0.59
N ARG A 51 -0.06 -6.50 1.88
CA ARG A 51 -1.44 -6.62 2.38
C ARG A 51 -2.32 -5.50 1.82
N LEU A 52 -1.83 -4.26 1.89
CA LEU A 52 -2.56 -3.09 1.38
C LEU A 52 -2.72 -3.13 -0.15
N GLU A 53 -1.73 -3.64 -0.89
CA GLU A 53 -1.84 -3.85 -2.33
C GLU A 53 -2.97 -4.83 -2.67
N LYS A 54 -3.05 -5.96 -1.93
CA LYS A 54 -4.13 -6.95 -2.13
C LYS A 54 -5.50 -6.37 -1.82
N GLU A 55 -5.63 -5.62 -0.72
CA GLU A 55 -6.87 -4.94 -0.36
C GLU A 55 -7.28 -3.93 -1.44
N THR A 56 -6.36 -3.08 -1.87
CA THR A 56 -6.60 -2.06 -2.92
C THR A 56 -7.03 -2.68 -4.25
N ILE A 57 -6.34 -3.74 -4.69
CA ILE A 57 -6.70 -4.50 -5.90
C ILE A 57 -8.07 -5.17 -5.72
N GLY A 58 -8.34 -5.74 -4.54
CA GLY A 58 -9.63 -6.34 -4.21
C GLY A 58 -10.78 -5.35 -4.34
N HIS A 59 -10.63 -4.14 -3.78
CA HIS A 59 -11.61 -3.06 -3.89
C HIS A 59 -11.80 -2.60 -5.35
N ALA A 60 -10.71 -2.43 -6.11
CA ALA A 60 -10.78 -2.05 -7.52
C ALA A 60 -11.49 -3.11 -8.38
N ASN A 61 -11.25 -4.40 -8.11
CA ASN A 61 -11.91 -5.51 -8.79
C ASN A 61 -13.40 -5.60 -8.43
N ALA A 62 -13.75 -5.39 -7.16
CA ALA A 62 -15.14 -5.34 -6.71
C ALA A 62 -15.89 -4.18 -7.39
N PHE A 63 -15.29 -2.99 -7.41
CA PHE A 63 -15.83 -1.81 -8.11
C PHE A 63 -16.02 -2.05 -9.61
N SER A 64 -15.01 -2.61 -10.28
CA SER A 64 -15.08 -2.94 -11.70
C SER A 64 -16.17 -3.97 -11.99
N SER A 65 -16.36 -4.96 -11.10
CA SER A 65 -17.43 -5.94 -11.23
C SER A 65 -18.81 -5.29 -11.11
N MET A 66 -18.99 -4.36 -10.16
CA MET A 66 -20.24 -3.59 -10.02
C MET A 66 -20.55 -2.79 -11.29
N ILE A 67 -19.57 -2.07 -11.85
CA ILE A 67 -19.75 -1.32 -13.11
C ILE A 67 -20.18 -2.25 -14.25
N LYS A 68 -19.54 -3.42 -14.40
CA LYS A 68 -19.85 -4.37 -15.48
C LYS A 68 -21.28 -4.92 -15.36
N ILE A 69 -21.73 -5.25 -14.15
CA ILE A 69 -23.09 -5.70 -13.89
C ILE A 69 -24.08 -4.61 -14.31
N THR A 70 -23.90 -3.38 -13.81
CA THR A 70 -24.80 -2.25 -14.15
C THR A 70 -24.76 -1.89 -15.64
N ALA A 71 -23.62 -2.05 -16.31
CA ALA A 71 -23.49 -1.79 -17.74
C ALA A 71 -24.13 -2.89 -18.63
N GLN A 72 -24.30 -4.11 -18.12
CA GLN A 72 -24.95 -5.23 -18.81
C GLN A 72 -26.46 -5.29 -18.59
N GLU A 73 -27.00 -4.61 -17.58
CA GLU A 73 -28.44 -4.48 -17.33
C GLU A 73 -29.15 -3.43 -18.25
N LYS A 74 -28.61 -3.20 -19.45
CA LYS A 74 -29.23 -2.39 -20.51
C LYS A 74 -29.38 -3.19 -21.79
#